data_AF-A0A7V1E759-F1
#
_entry.id   AF-A0A7V1E759-F1
#
_cell.length_a   1.000
_cell.length_b   1.000
_cell.length_c   1.000
_cell.angle_alpha   90.00
_cell.angle_beta   90.00
_cell.angle_gamma   90.00
#
_symmetry.space_group_name_H-M   'P 1'
#
loop_
_entity.id
_entity.type
_entity.pdbx_description
1 polymer ?
#
loop_
_entity_poly.entity_id
_entity_poly.type
_entity_poly.pdbx_seq_one_letter_code
_entity_poly.pdbx_strand_id
1 'polypeptide(L)'
;MAIQKGDIIDEVKKSEESCRVAIKVLDGGAGFESVNCCGLELTDAEKTDSVDSSVDRFAGDKAKPGIIIDESKNHPNACGLKVEIVGGGKGFSSISCCGNELTIDNDAV
;
A
#
# COMPACT_ATOMS: atom_id res chain seq x y z
N MET A 1 -6.42 11.78 -7.45
CA MET A 1 -6.38 12.44 -6.13
C MET A 1 -5.10 11.99 -5.47
N ALA A 2 -4.39 12.86 -4.74
CA ALA A 2 -3.05 12.57 -4.25
C ALA A 2 -3.11 12.07 -2.80
N ILE A 3 -2.42 10.97 -2.49
CA ILE A 3 -2.02 10.67 -1.12
C ILE A 3 -0.76 11.46 -0.77
N GLN A 4 -0.60 11.80 0.50
CA GLN A 4 0.55 12.56 0.97
C GLN A 4 1.41 11.70 1.89
N LYS A 5 2.64 12.15 2.09
CA LYS A 5 3.54 11.56 3.06
C LYS A 5 2.90 11.56 4.46
N GLY A 6 2.86 10.38 5.07
CA GLY A 6 2.25 10.14 6.37
C GLY A 6 0.83 9.58 6.30
N ASP A 7 0.16 9.65 5.15
CA ASP A 7 -1.12 8.98 4.96
C ASP A 7 -0.96 7.46 5.12
N ILE A 8 -2.00 6.82 5.62
CA ILE A 8 -2.05 5.37 5.79
C ILE A 8 -3.29 4.87 5.06
N ILE A 9 -3.13 3.87 4.20
CA ILE A 9 -4.27 3.17 3.60
C ILE A 9 -4.45 1.87 4.37
N ASP A 10 -5.60 1.74 5.02
CA ASP A 10 -5.94 0.56 5.80
C ASP A 10 -7.21 -0.08 5.24
N GLU A 11 -7.07 -1.32 4.76
CA GLU A 11 -8.17 -2.06 4.15
C GLU A 11 -9.32 -2.34 5.12
N VAL A 12 -9.03 -2.46 6.42
CA VAL A 12 -10.05 -2.77 7.44
C VAL A 12 -11.13 -1.69 7.47
N LYS A 13 -10.77 -0.45 7.13
CA LYS A 13 -11.71 0.66 7.02
C LYS A 13 -12.78 0.40 5.95
N LYS A 14 -12.41 -0.29 4.86
CA LYS A 14 -13.30 -0.65 3.76
C LYS A 14 -14.03 -1.96 4.02
N SER A 15 -13.28 -2.97 4.49
CA SER A 15 -13.75 -4.35 4.66
C SER A 15 -12.97 -5.09 5.76
N GLU A 16 -13.65 -5.52 6.81
CA GLU A 16 -13.08 -6.35 7.89
C GLU A 16 -12.77 -7.80 7.47
N GLU A 17 -13.31 -8.25 6.32
CA GLU A 17 -13.27 -9.65 5.85
C GLU A 17 -12.13 -9.97 4.86
N SER A 18 -11.29 -9.00 4.48
CA SER A 18 -10.29 -9.18 3.41
C SER A 18 -8.86 -9.45 3.93
N CYS A 19 -7.86 -9.22 3.07
CA CYS A 19 -6.43 -9.39 3.31
C CYS A 19 -5.86 -8.56 4.49
N ARG A 20 -6.61 -7.57 5.00
CA ARG A 20 -6.28 -6.67 6.12
C ARG A 20 -4.93 -6.00 5.95
N VAL A 21 -4.63 -5.58 4.73
CA VAL A 21 -3.39 -4.87 4.44
C VAL A 21 -3.45 -3.43 4.95
N ALA A 22 -2.36 -3.01 5.58
CA ALA A 22 -2.14 -1.64 5.99
C ALA A 22 -0.81 -1.17 5.40
N ILE A 23 -0.87 -0.11 4.62
CA ILE A 23 0.30 0.53 4.02
C ILE A 23 0.38 1.99 4.47
N LYS A 24 1.60 2.46 4.71
CA LYS A 24 1.90 3.81 5.11
C LYS A 24 2.72 4.48 4.03
N VAL A 25 2.30 5.67 3.62
CA VAL A 25 3.04 6.48 2.66
C VAL A 25 4.22 7.13 3.37
N LEU A 26 5.43 6.76 2.97
CA LEU A 26 6.66 7.35 3.48
C LEU A 26 7.09 8.57 2.66
N ASP A 27 6.82 8.57 1.36
CA ASP A 27 7.15 9.67 0.45
C ASP A 27 6.35 9.58 -0.86
N GLY A 28 6.29 10.68 -1.63
CA GLY A 28 5.49 10.74 -2.86
C GLY A 28 3.98 10.64 -2.66
N GLY A 29 3.26 10.12 -3.66
CA GLY A 29 1.80 9.92 -3.61
C GLY A 29 0.96 10.84 -4.49
N ALA A 30 1.59 11.75 -5.23
CA ALA A 30 0.89 12.74 -6.05
C ALA A 30 0.00 12.11 -7.15
N GLY A 31 0.35 10.93 -7.66
CA GLY A 31 -0.45 10.21 -8.65
C GLY A 31 -0.72 8.76 -8.30
N PHE A 32 -0.85 8.48 -7.00
CA PHE A 32 -1.46 7.24 -6.57
C PHE A 32 -2.88 7.11 -7.12
N GLU A 33 -3.22 5.93 -7.65
CA GLU A 33 -4.53 5.63 -8.19
C GLU A 33 -5.29 4.65 -7.30
N SER A 34 -4.72 3.45 -7.11
CA SER A 34 -5.33 2.41 -6.30
C SER A 34 -4.31 1.34 -5.86
N VAL A 35 -4.64 0.61 -4.79
CA VAL A 35 -3.96 -0.62 -4.38
C VAL A 35 -4.90 -1.78 -4.59
N ASN A 36 -4.42 -2.84 -5.24
CA ASN A 36 -5.16 -4.08 -5.39
C ASN A 36 -4.69 -5.11 -4.35
N CYS A 37 -5.61 -5.56 -3.51
CA CYS A 37 -5.35 -6.56 -2.49
C CYS A 37 -6.52 -7.53 -2.35
N CYS A 38 -6.28 -8.85 -2.44
CA CYS A 38 -7.35 -9.87 -2.45
C CYS A 38 -8.44 -9.64 -3.52
N GLY A 39 -8.17 -8.88 -4.59
CA GLY A 39 -9.17 -8.47 -5.57
C GLY A 39 -10.04 -7.28 -5.15
N LEU A 40 -9.75 -6.63 -4.02
CA LEU A 40 -10.28 -5.32 -3.67
C LEU A 40 -9.35 -4.22 -4.13
N GLU A 41 -9.94 -3.17 -4.71
CA GLU A 41 -9.27 -1.93 -5.03
C GLU A 41 -9.48 -0.91 -3.90
N LEU A 42 -8.38 -0.55 -3.25
CA LEU A 42 -8.29 0.48 -2.23
C LEU A 42 -7.82 1.77 -2.88
N THR A 43 -8.55 2.84 -2.68
CA THR A 43 -8.21 4.16 -3.20
C THR A 43 -7.95 5.12 -2.03
N ASP A 44 -7.70 6.39 -2.33
CA ASP A 44 -7.51 7.43 -1.32
C ASP A 44 -8.72 7.64 -0.39
N ALA A 45 -9.89 7.09 -0.71
CA ALA A 45 -11.06 7.13 0.18
C ALA A 45 -10.83 6.34 1.49
N GLU A 46 -10.00 5.30 1.44
CA GLU A 46 -9.69 4.42 2.58
C GLU A 46 -8.52 4.92 3.41
N LYS A 47 -8.07 6.15 3.17
CA LYS A 47 -7.02 6.77 3.97
C LYS A 47 -7.47 6.94 5.42
N THR A 48 -6.56 6.64 6.32
CA THR A 48 -6.70 6.77 7.77
C THR A 48 -5.43 7.42 8.32
N ASP A 49 -5.56 8.13 9.42
CA ASP A 49 -4.43 8.71 10.14
C ASP A 49 -3.71 7.66 11.02
N SER A 50 -4.36 6.51 11.23
CA SER A 50 -3.85 5.48 12.14
C SER A 50 -4.25 4.07 11.71
N VAL A 51 -3.29 3.17 11.86
CA VAL A 51 -3.38 1.73 11.63
C VAL A 51 -4.08 1.11 12.85
N ASP A 52 -5.24 0.48 12.66
CA ASP A 52 -5.96 -0.13 13.79
C ASP A 52 -5.17 -1.32 14.34
N SER A 53 -4.46 -1.10 15.44
CA SER A 53 -3.55 -2.11 16.01
C SER A 53 -4.30 -3.23 16.73
N SER A 54 -5.61 -3.07 16.92
CA SER A 54 -6.49 -4.04 17.58
C SER A 54 -6.91 -5.18 16.64
N VAL A 55 -6.66 -5.03 15.34
CA VAL A 55 -7.04 -5.99 14.30
C VAL A 55 -5.89 -6.95 14.08
N ASP A 56 -6.16 -8.25 14.22
CA ASP A 56 -5.20 -9.30 13.90
C ASP A 56 -4.95 -9.28 12.38
N ARG A 57 -3.73 -8.87 12.00
CA ARG A 57 -3.30 -8.70 10.62
C ARG A 57 -2.42 -9.88 10.22
N PHE A 58 -2.87 -10.63 9.21
CA PHE A 58 -2.11 -11.74 8.69
C PHE A 58 -1.07 -11.24 7.69
N ALA A 59 0.21 -11.28 8.10
CA ALA A 59 1.32 -11.07 7.18
C ALA A 59 1.30 -12.16 6.09
N GLY A 60 1.44 -11.74 4.83
CA GLY A 60 1.59 -12.67 3.71
C GLY A 60 3.00 -13.22 3.61
N ASP A 61 3.15 -14.33 2.88
CA ASP A 61 4.48 -14.86 2.54
C ASP A 61 5.33 -13.83 1.78
N LYS A 62 4.69 -13.07 0.89
CA LYS A 62 5.34 -12.03 0.08
C LYS A 62 5.29 -10.65 0.74
N ALA A 63 4.14 -10.24 1.24
CA ALA A 63 3.96 -8.92 1.85
C ALA A 63 3.99 -9.03 3.37
N LYS A 64 5.14 -8.68 3.94
CA LYS A 64 5.39 -8.69 5.38
C LYS A 64 5.42 -7.26 5.93
N PRO A 65 5.01 -7.06 7.19
CA PRO A 65 5.22 -5.78 7.86
C PRO A 65 6.71 -5.42 7.87
N GLY A 66 7.02 -4.16 7.54
CA GLY A 66 8.37 -3.62 7.37
C GLY A 66 8.91 -3.63 5.94
N ILE A 67 8.18 -4.21 4.97
CA ILE A 67 8.56 -4.12 3.56
C ILE A 67 8.30 -2.72 3.04
N ILE A 68 9.30 -2.11 2.41
CA ILE A 68 9.20 -0.79 1.79
C ILE A 68 9.17 -0.98 0.28
N ILE A 69 8.12 -0.49 -0.36
CA ILE A 69 7.97 -0.41 -1.81
C ILE A 69 8.36 1.02 -2.22
N ASP A 70 9.35 1.15 -3.08
CA ASP A 70 9.89 2.44 -3.51
C ASP A 70 9.91 2.51 -5.03
N GLU A 71 8.90 3.18 -5.59
CA GLU A 71 8.73 3.34 -7.03
C GLU A 71 9.95 3.99 -7.67
N SER A 72 10.68 4.85 -6.95
CA SER A 72 11.86 5.52 -7.49
C SER A 72 12.98 4.53 -7.81
N LYS A 73 12.94 3.32 -7.24
CA LYS A 73 13.93 2.27 -7.46
C LYS A 73 13.80 1.67 -8.85
N ASN A 74 12.58 1.36 -9.30
CA ASN A 74 12.33 0.76 -10.61
C ASN A 74 11.86 1.78 -11.65
N HIS A 75 11.20 2.85 -11.20
CA HIS A 75 10.64 3.94 -12.00
C HIS A 75 11.03 5.34 -11.47
N PRO A 76 12.31 5.73 -11.54
CA PRO A 76 12.81 7.02 -11.03
C PRO A 76 12.21 8.27 -11.70
N ASN A 77 11.53 8.13 -12.85
CA ASN A 77 10.92 9.24 -13.60
C ASN A 77 9.38 9.31 -13.47
N ALA A 78 8.78 8.49 -12.60
CA ALA A 78 7.33 8.49 -12.39
C ALA A 78 6.94 9.51 -11.30
N CYS A 79 6.34 9.05 -10.21
CA CYS A 79 5.69 9.86 -9.19
C CYS A 79 6.37 9.76 -7.82
N GLY A 80 7.42 8.95 -7.71
CA GLY A 80 8.27 8.83 -6.53
C GLY A 80 7.51 8.24 -5.34
N LEU A 81 6.52 7.40 -5.60
CA LEU A 81 5.70 6.79 -4.55
C LEU A 81 6.57 5.86 -3.70
N LYS A 82 6.65 6.16 -2.40
CA LYS A 82 7.31 5.31 -1.43
C LYS A 82 6.33 4.94 -0.33
N VAL A 83 6.05 3.66 -0.19
CA VAL A 83 5.13 3.15 0.83
C VAL A 83 5.78 2.03 1.63
N GLU A 84 5.38 1.90 2.88
CA GLU A 84 5.80 0.84 3.79
C GLU A 84 4.59 0.02 4.18
N ILE A 85 4.71 -1.30 4.09
CA ILE A 85 3.70 -2.20 4.61
C ILE A 85 3.87 -2.23 6.12
N VAL A 86 2.92 -1.64 6.84
CA VAL A 86 2.96 -1.57 8.31
C VAL A 86 2.23 -2.74 8.95
N GLY A 87 1.39 -3.45 8.18
CA GLY A 87 0.74 -4.67 8.64
C GLY A 87 -0.05 -5.39 7.55
N GLY A 88 -0.29 -6.69 7.79
CA GLY A 88 -1.10 -7.52 6.89
C GLY A 88 -0.36 -7.90 5.61
N GLY A 89 -1.11 -8.09 4.51
CA GLY A 89 -0.53 -8.32 3.19
C GLY A 89 -0.65 -9.75 2.64
N LYS A 90 -1.48 -10.60 3.26
CA LYS A 90 -1.70 -12.00 2.80
C LYS A 90 -2.06 -12.17 1.31
N GLY A 91 -2.50 -11.11 0.63
CA GLY A 91 -2.78 -11.12 -0.80
C GLY A 91 -2.65 -9.73 -1.41
N PHE A 92 -1.64 -8.98 -0.99
CA PHE A 92 -1.24 -7.79 -1.73
C PHE A 92 -0.86 -8.21 -3.16
N SER A 93 -1.54 -7.66 -4.16
CA SER A 93 -1.23 -7.88 -5.56
C SER A 93 -0.28 -6.81 -6.05
N SER A 94 -0.76 -5.56 -6.11
CA SER A 94 -0.01 -4.46 -6.71
C SER A 94 -0.59 -3.08 -6.37
N ILE A 95 0.18 -2.04 -6.65
CA ILE A 95 -0.21 -0.63 -6.50
C ILE A 95 -0.12 0.04 -7.87
N SER A 96 -1.19 0.73 -8.27
CA SER A 96 -1.22 1.56 -9.46
C SER A 96 -0.89 3.00 -9.10
N CYS A 97 0.15 3.54 -9.73
CA CYS A 97 0.61 4.91 -9.55
C CYS A 97 1.11 5.49 -10.87
N CYS A 98 0.48 6.56 -11.33
CA CYS A 98 0.81 7.25 -12.57
C CYS A 98 0.89 6.33 -13.80
N GLY A 99 -0.03 5.36 -13.88
CA GLY A 99 -0.05 4.34 -14.94
C GLY A 99 1.03 3.26 -14.83
N ASN A 100 1.81 3.21 -13.75
CA ASN A 100 2.75 2.13 -13.46
C ASN A 100 2.17 1.21 -12.39
N GLU A 101 2.49 -0.08 -12.48
CA GLU A 101 2.02 -1.09 -11.53
C GLU A 101 3.19 -1.60 -10.69
N LEU A 102 3.19 -1.25 -9.41
CA LEU A 102 4.24 -1.61 -8.44
C LEU A 102 3.87 -2.90 -7.74
N THR A 103 4.85 -3.80 -7.66
CA THR A 103 4.69 -5.10 -7.00
C THR A 103 5.81 -5.29 -5.99
N ILE A 104 5.53 -6.02 -4.92
CA ILE A 104 6.54 -6.35 -3.90
C ILE A 104 7.70 -7.14 -4.50
N ASP A 105 7.45 -7.97 -5.51
CA ASP A 105 8.48 -8.81 -6.11
C ASP A 105 9.56 -7.97 -6.83
N ASN A 106 9.17 -6.87 -7.48
CA ASN A 106 10.07 -6.05 -8.29
C ASN A 106 10.53 -4.76 -7.60
N ASP A 107 9.75 -4.24 -6.66
CA ASP A 107 9.91 -2.88 -6.16
C ASP A 107 10.11 -2.79 -4.64
N ALA A 108 10.01 -3.92 -3.93
CA ALA A 108 10.37 -3.98 -2.51
C ALA A 108 11.89 -3.81 -2.29
N VAL A 109 12.26 -3.21 -1.16
CA VAL A 109 13.65 -3.06 -0.69
C VAL A 109 13.83 -3.57 0.73
#